data_AF-A0A0F6R3D4-F1
#
_entry.id   AF-A0A0F6R3D4-F1
#
_cell.length_a   1.000
_cell.length_b   1.000
_cell.length_c   1.000
_cell.angle_alpha   90.00
_cell.angle_beta   90.00
_cell.angle_gamma   90.00
#
_symmetry.space_group_name_H-M   'P 1'
#
loop_
_entity.id
_entity.type
_entity.pdbx_description
1 polymer ?
#
loop_
_entity_poly.entity_id
_entity_poly.type
_entity_poly.pdbx_seq_one_letter_code
_entity_poly.pdbx_strand_id
1 'polypeptide(L)'
;MNPIDRLRDANLVPDEALDTYSYQHAEDTLKEILNEESPAAATSGRRLRKMPALVAACALAATALTVTAMLPSNSNEARDVLLASAEAANAQPDLVELATTGRDYVLRTDSRGQTRVRTEYVIDASGDVHMEQQVEPAAGSGDSAELLKELGDLSPAISAEQFATTPGSTQEMGRLITETYGDASARSLLKTLLTPGIRGIQEKAIYELLASLDGNDLAQKNGEILSIIREEDELSFDILATTGQLIRTYGLMGVDITTSVETATILDCNAVTGLAGPDQISLGCADNNHYVDRLTWQNWGGDQAKATGTSVSNSCDPSCAEGNYQEYPVVVTAREKKTCGYQVDVYTILDIEYQGKNAPAKESVEIGCFDETTGAP
;
A
#
# COMPACT_ATOMS: atom_id res chain seq x y z
N MET A 1 -41.50 8.44 1.47
CA MET A 1 -40.46 7.53 1.98
C MET A 1 -39.76 8.19 3.14
N ASN A 2 -39.64 7.48 4.26
CA ASN A 2 -38.81 7.92 5.38
C ASN A 2 -37.35 8.02 4.87
N PRO A 3 -36.51 8.93 5.38
CA PRO A 3 -35.07 8.97 5.10
C PRO A 3 -34.39 7.59 5.07
N ILE A 4 -34.78 6.68 5.95
CA ILE A 4 -34.28 5.29 6.00
C ILE A 4 -34.60 4.51 4.71
N ASP A 5 -35.82 4.62 4.20
CA ASP A 5 -36.21 3.94 2.95
C ASP A 5 -35.45 4.50 1.74
N ARG A 6 -35.08 5.79 1.77
CA ARG A 6 -34.28 6.42 0.71
C ARG A 6 -32.81 6.00 0.73
N LEU A 7 -32.25 5.73 1.92
CA LEU A 7 -30.90 5.19 2.06
C LEU A 7 -30.83 3.72 1.64
N ARG A 8 -31.88 2.95 1.93
CA ARG A 8 -32.01 1.56 1.46
C ARG A 8 -32.12 1.47 -0.06
N ASP A 9 -32.91 2.33 -0.69
CA ASP A 9 -33.05 2.39 -2.15
C ASP A 9 -31.79 2.91 -2.88
N ALA A 10 -30.89 3.61 -2.18
CA ALA A 10 -29.61 4.07 -2.72
C ALA A 10 -28.50 2.99 -2.67
N ASN A 11 -28.74 1.89 -1.96
CA ASN A 11 -27.81 0.76 -1.90
C ASN A 11 -28.20 -0.27 -2.97
N LEU A 12 -27.57 -0.21 -4.14
CA LEU A 12 -27.97 -0.99 -5.33
C LEU A 12 -27.66 -2.50 -5.24
N VAL A 13 -27.06 -2.98 -4.15
CA VAL A 13 -26.90 -4.41 -3.86
C VAL A 13 -27.11 -4.63 -2.35
N PRO A 14 -28.12 -5.40 -1.92
CA PRO A 14 -28.15 -5.93 -0.57
C PRO A 14 -26.93 -6.83 -0.37
N ASP A 15 -26.11 -6.54 0.63
CA ASP A 15 -24.97 -7.37 0.99
C ASP A 15 -25.50 -8.71 1.52
N GLU A 16 -25.63 -9.72 0.65
CA GLU A 16 -26.09 -11.08 1.02
C GLU A 16 -25.09 -11.80 1.94
N ALA A 17 -23.96 -11.16 2.28
CA ALA A 17 -22.89 -11.72 3.09
C ALA A 17 -22.85 -11.23 4.55
N LEU A 18 -23.74 -10.33 4.98
CA LEU A 18 -23.79 -9.96 6.40
C LEU A 18 -24.46 -11.07 7.20
N ASP A 19 -23.70 -11.73 8.06
CA ASP A 19 -24.28 -12.61 9.08
C ASP A 19 -25.26 -11.83 9.97
N THR A 20 -26.14 -12.57 10.64
CA THR A 20 -27.22 -11.96 11.43
C THR A 20 -26.69 -11.02 12.51
N TYR A 21 -25.48 -11.25 13.02
CA TYR A 21 -24.85 -10.42 14.04
C TYR A 21 -24.42 -9.06 13.46
N SER A 22 -23.78 -9.09 12.30
CA SER A 22 -23.28 -7.90 11.60
C SER A 22 -24.43 -7.01 11.11
N TYR A 23 -25.52 -7.62 10.66
CA TYR A 23 -26.74 -6.89 10.31
C TYR A 23 -27.38 -6.22 11.53
N GLN A 24 -27.46 -6.93 12.66
CA GLN A 24 -28.01 -6.37 13.90
C GLN A 24 -27.16 -5.20 14.42
N HIS A 25 -25.83 -5.34 14.35
CA HIS A 25 -24.89 -4.31 14.80
C HIS A 25 -25.01 -3.03 13.96
N ALA A 26 -25.15 -3.16 12.63
CA ALA A 26 -25.37 -2.02 11.75
C ALA A 26 -26.70 -1.31 12.04
N GLU A 27 -27.78 -2.06 12.28
CA GLU A 27 -29.09 -1.50 12.62
C GLU A 27 -29.11 -0.81 14.00
N ASP A 28 -28.36 -1.32 14.97
CA ASP A 28 -28.27 -0.72 16.30
C ASP A 28 -27.39 0.54 16.29
N THR A 29 -26.29 0.53 15.54
CA THR A 29 -25.45 1.72 15.29
C THR A 29 -26.26 2.83 14.61
N LEU A 30 -27.10 2.47 13.63
CA LEU A 30 -27.98 3.42 12.95
C LEU A 30 -29.02 4.05 13.89
N LYS A 31 -29.56 3.29 14.86
CA LYS A 31 -30.50 3.82 15.86
C LYS A 31 -29.82 4.73 16.87
N GLU A 32 -28.57 4.46 17.26
CA GLU A 32 -27.79 5.35 18.14
C GLU A 32 -27.55 6.70 17.49
N ILE A 33 -27.09 6.71 16.24
CA ILE A 33 -26.86 7.94 15.47
C ILE A 33 -28.15 8.78 15.37
N LEU A 34 -29.31 8.13 15.17
CA LEU A 34 -30.59 8.82 15.04
C LEU A 34 -31.17 9.31 16.39
N ASN A 35 -30.74 8.74 17.51
CA ASN A 35 -31.17 9.17 18.84
C ASN A 35 -30.32 10.30 19.43
N GLU A 36 -29.09 10.52 18.93
CA GLU A 36 -28.24 11.64 19.35
C GLU A 36 -28.73 13.02 18.82
N GLU A 37 -29.64 13.05 17.83
CA GLU A 37 -30.23 14.29 17.28
C GLU A 37 -31.36 14.91 18.13
N SER A 38 -31.27 14.91 19.46
CA SER A 38 -32.15 15.77 20.28
C SER A 38 -31.44 16.48 21.43
N PRO A 39 -31.21 17.79 21.24
CA PRO A 39 -31.63 18.76 22.25
C PRO A 39 -32.46 19.89 21.65
N ALA A 40 -33.61 20.13 22.26
CA ALA A 40 -34.55 21.19 21.93
C ALA A 40 -33.94 22.59 22.07
N ALA A 41 -34.28 23.44 21.09
CA ALA A 41 -33.89 24.84 20.99
C ALA A 41 -34.42 25.72 22.14
N ALA A 42 -33.58 26.67 22.58
CA ALA A 42 -34.01 27.90 23.23
C ALA A 42 -33.50 29.12 22.44
N THR A 43 -34.45 29.92 22.02
CA THR A 43 -34.37 31.07 21.10
C THR A 43 -33.66 32.31 21.65
N SER A 44 -32.93 33.03 20.80
CA SER A 44 -32.79 34.50 20.89
C SER A 44 -32.23 35.08 19.58
N GLY A 45 -33.03 35.92 18.92
CA GLY A 45 -32.71 36.48 17.60
C GLY A 45 -31.86 37.75 17.63
N ARG A 46 -31.08 37.97 16.57
CA ARG A 46 -30.69 39.31 16.10
C ARG A 46 -30.31 39.31 14.61
N ARG A 47 -30.71 40.39 13.94
CA ARG A 47 -30.64 40.65 12.49
C ARG A 47 -29.29 41.22 12.03
N LEU A 48 -29.09 41.14 10.70
CA LEU A 48 -28.16 41.86 9.79
C LEU A 48 -26.72 41.30 9.70
N ARG A 49 -26.03 41.20 8.55
CA ARG A 49 -26.10 41.89 7.24
C ARG A 49 -25.35 41.04 6.18
N LYS A 50 -25.76 41.10 4.91
CA LYS A 50 -25.16 40.34 3.79
C LYS A 50 -23.81 40.90 3.33
N MET A 51 -22.79 40.05 3.18
CA MET A 51 -21.66 40.16 2.23
C MET A 51 -21.21 38.74 1.81
N PRO A 52 -20.70 38.54 0.59
CA PRO A 52 -20.45 37.21 0.04
C PRO A 52 -19.07 36.70 0.49
N ALA A 53 -19.03 35.50 1.09
CA ALA A 53 -17.80 34.75 1.33
C ALA A 53 -17.69 33.64 0.27
N LEU A 54 -16.53 33.58 -0.39
CA LEU A 54 -16.12 32.45 -1.22
C LEU A 54 -16.02 31.20 -0.34
N VAL A 55 -16.55 30.09 -0.86
CA VAL A 55 -16.66 28.80 -0.20
C VAL A 55 -15.36 28.03 -0.40
N ALA A 56 -14.68 27.74 0.71
CA ALA A 56 -13.85 26.55 0.85
C ALA A 56 -14.79 25.35 1.07
N ALA A 57 -14.65 24.31 0.25
CA ALA A 57 -15.22 22.98 0.50
C ALA A 57 -14.57 21.96 -0.44
N CYS A 58 -13.92 20.95 0.14
CA CYS A 58 -14.10 19.55 -0.25
C CYS A 58 -13.63 18.63 0.88
N ALA A 59 -14.54 18.30 1.80
CA ALA A 59 -14.57 17.01 2.46
C ALA A 59 -16.04 16.57 2.56
N LEU A 60 -16.42 15.74 1.59
CA LEU A 60 -17.62 14.91 1.47
C LEU A 60 -18.98 15.65 1.34
N ALA A 61 -19.70 15.33 0.25
CA ALA A 61 -20.74 16.17 -0.34
C ALA A 61 -22.05 16.33 0.49
N ALA A 62 -22.42 17.62 0.70
CA ALA A 62 -23.76 18.24 0.81
C ALA A 62 -24.69 17.88 2.00
N THR A 63 -25.19 18.80 2.87
CA THR A 63 -25.13 20.28 2.97
C THR A 63 -25.51 20.76 4.39
N ALA A 64 -24.72 21.72 4.88
CA ALA A 64 -25.08 22.92 5.67
C ALA A 64 -25.79 22.79 7.04
N LEU A 65 -24.98 22.71 8.10
CA LEU A 65 -25.11 23.61 9.26
C LEU A 65 -23.73 24.16 9.64
N THR A 66 -23.60 25.48 9.61
CA THR A 66 -22.43 26.22 10.08
C THR A 66 -22.28 26.09 11.59
N VAL A 67 -21.40 25.21 12.04
CA VAL A 67 -20.69 25.32 13.31
C VAL A 67 -19.22 25.16 12.96
N THR A 68 -18.46 26.26 13.02
CA THR A 68 -17.00 26.21 13.04
C THR A 68 -16.59 25.63 14.40
N ALA A 69 -16.77 24.33 14.57
CA ALA A 69 -16.10 23.60 15.62
C ALA A 69 -14.66 23.42 15.13
N MET A 70 -13.78 24.34 15.51
CA MET A 70 -12.35 24.04 15.53
C MET A 70 -12.20 22.76 16.35
N LEU A 71 -11.92 21.65 15.68
CA LEU A 71 -11.34 20.50 16.37
C LEU A 71 -10.10 21.03 17.11
N PRO A 72 -9.88 20.65 18.38
CA PRO A 72 -8.66 21.04 19.05
C PRO A 72 -7.47 20.56 18.21
N SER A 73 -6.59 21.49 17.82
CA SER A 73 -5.33 21.14 17.15
C SER A 73 -4.55 20.24 18.11
N ASN A 74 -4.33 19.02 17.68
CA ASN A 74 -3.55 18.02 18.41
C ASN A 74 -2.11 17.99 17.87
N SER A 75 -1.58 19.16 17.49
CA SER A 75 -0.26 19.29 16.84
C SER A 75 0.89 18.72 17.66
N ASN A 76 0.85 18.84 19.00
CA ASN A 76 1.81 18.17 19.87
C ASN A 76 1.70 16.65 19.79
N GLU A 77 0.49 16.11 19.74
CA GLU A 77 0.28 14.66 19.58
C GLU A 77 0.73 14.18 18.21
N ALA A 78 0.45 14.95 17.15
CA ALA A 78 0.90 14.69 15.79
C ALA A 78 2.43 14.61 15.72
N ARG A 79 3.11 15.57 16.35
CA ARG A 79 4.57 15.57 16.49
C ARG A 79 5.06 14.32 17.23
N ASP A 80 4.45 13.99 18.37
CA ASP A 80 4.87 12.86 19.19
C ASP A 80 4.71 11.53 18.45
N VAL A 81 3.61 11.34 17.70
CA VAL A 81 3.42 10.11 16.91
C VAL A 81 4.36 10.05 15.70
N LEU A 82 4.71 11.17 15.08
CA LEU A 82 5.70 11.20 14.00
C LEU A 82 7.10 10.83 14.52
N LEU A 83 7.48 11.31 15.70
CA LEU A 83 8.73 10.91 16.35
C LEU A 83 8.73 9.44 16.75
N ALA A 84 7.59 8.91 17.22
CA ALA A 84 7.44 7.48 17.50
C ALA A 84 7.58 6.64 16.21
N SER A 85 6.96 7.07 15.11
CA SER A 85 7.13 6.45 13.79
C SER A 85 8.58 6.50 13.31
N ALA A 86 9.30 7.59 13.59
CA ALA A 86 10.72 7.73 13.28
C ALA A 86 11.57 6.66 13.99
N GLU A 87 11.29 6.39 15.27
CA GLU A 87 11.98 5.32 16.01
C GLU A 87 11.56 3.92 15.53
N ALA A 88 10.29 3.72 15.18
CA ALA A 88 9.79 2.47 14.62
C ALA A 88 10.46 2.12 13.29
N ALA A 89 10.60 3.12 12.40
CA ALA A 89 11.31 3.01 11.12
C ALA A 89 12.79 2.65 11.32
N ASN A 90 13.48 3.35 12.23
CA ASN A 90 14.90 3.06 12.51
C ASN A 90 15.14 1.71 13.22
N ALA A 91 14.10 1.14 13.84
CA ALA A 91 14.17 -0.18 14.43
C ALA A 91 13.96 -1.32 13.41
N GLN A 92 13.48 -1.00 12.19
CA GLN A 92 13.36 -2.00 11.13
C GLN A 92 14.75 -2.43 10.64
N PRO A 93 14.95 -3.71 10.33
CA PRO A 93 16.21 -4.18 9.74
C PRO A 93 16.42 -3.51 8.39
N ASP A 94 17.63 -3.01 8.14
CA ASP A 94 17.98 -2.48 6.82
C ASP A 94 17.97 -3.63 5.80
N LEU A 95 17.40 -3.39 4.61
CA LEU A 95 17.36 -4.40 3.53
C LEU A 95 18.75 -4.91 3.12
N VAL A 96 19.79 -4.09 3.31
CA VAL A 96 21.20 -4.45 3.10
C VAL A 96 21.70 -5.49 4.13
N GLU A 97 21.13 -5.52 5.34
CA GLU A 97 21.47 -6.49 6.38
C GLU A 97 20.83 -7.87 6.15
N LEU A 98 19.76 -7.94 5.34
CA LEU A 98 19.09 -9.19 4.93
C LEU A 98 19.80 -9.89 3.74
N ALA A 99 21.02 -9.47 3.40
CA ALA A 99 21.73 -9.83 2.19
C ALA A 99 22.32 -11.26 2.19
N THR A 100 21.55 -12.21 1.64
CA THR A 100 22.09 -13.20 0.68
C THR A 100 21.44 -13.12 -0.70
N THR A 101 20.29 -12.43 -0.83
CA THR A 101 19.51 -12.30 -2.09
C THR A 101 18.67 -11.01 -2.19
N GLY A 102 18.77 -10.09 -1.22
CA GLY A 102 17.82 -9.00 -1.01
C GLY A 102 17.67 -8.05 -2.20
N ARG A 103 16.44 -7.89 -2.68
CA ARG A 103 15.98 -6.84 -3.60
C ARG A 103 15.06 -5.93 -2.78
N ASP A 104 15.22 -4.62 -2.89
CA ASP A 104 14.20 -3.70 -2.35
C ASP A 104 13.05 -3.60 -3.35
N TYR A 105 11.81 -3.55 -2.85
CA TYR A 105 10.62 -3.51 -3.67
C TYR A 105 9.60 -2.55 -3.07
N VAL A 106 8.98 -1.78 -3.94
CA VAL A 106 7.88 -0.89 -3.57
C VAL A 106 6.82 -0.97 -4.66
N LEU A 107 5.59 -1.34 -4.30
CA LEU A 107 4.44 -1.23 -5.20
C LEU A 107 3.61 -0.02 -4.80
N ARG A 108 3.59 0.97 -5.67
CA ARG A 108 2.88 2.23 -5.46
C ARG A 108 1.67 2.29 -6.39
N THR A 109 0.50 2.58 -5.84
CA THR A 109 -0.71 2.83 -6.63
C THR A 109 -1.18 4.28 -6.45
N ASP A 110 -1.16 5.06 -7.53
CA ASP A 110 -1.73 6.41 -7.60
C ASP A 110 -3.12 6.34 -8.24
N SER A 111 -4.15 6.88 -7.58
CA SER A 111 -5.53 6.76 -8.02
C SER A 111 -6.31 8.07 -7.96
N ARG A 112 -7.20 8.24 -8.94
CA ARG A 112 -8.21 9.31 -9.00
C ARG A 112 -9.54 8.70 -9.45
N GLY A 113 -10.51 8.65 -8.54
CA GLY A 113 -11.78 7.97 -8.80
C GLY A 113 -11.57 6.49 -9.12
N GLN A 114 -11.96 6.03 -10.31
CA GLN A 114 -11.77 4.64 -10.74
C GLN A 114 -10.46 4.40 -11.51
N THR A 115 -9.74 5.48 -11.87
CA THR A 115 -8.49 5.42 -12.62
C THR A 115 -7.33 5.21 -11.66
N ARG A 116 -6.42 4.29 -12.00
CA ARG A 116 -5.24 3.96 -11.20
C ARG A 116 -4.01 3.76 -12.08
N VAL A 117 -2.86 4.20 -11.59
CA VAL A 117 -1.53 3.94 -12.13
C VAL A 117 -0.76 3.18 -11.05
N ARG A 118 -0.40 1.93 -11.34
CA ARG A 118 0.42 1.08 -10.47
C ARG A 118 1.86 1.17 -10.97
N THR A 119 2.77 1.59 -10.10
CA THR A 119 4.20 1.70 -10.37
C THR A 119 4.93 0.78 -9.41
N GLU A 120 5.69 -0.15 -9.96
CA GLU A 120 6.53 -1.07 -9.23
C GLU A 120 7.98 -0.63 -9.35
N TYR A 121 8.66 -0.55 -8.21
CA TYR A 121 10.10 -0.31 -8.14
C TYR A 121 10.79 -1.55 -7.61
N VAL A 122 11.88 -1.96 -8.25
CA VAL A 122 12.72 -3.06 -7.80
C VAL A 122 14.17 -2.62 -7.82
N ILE A 123 14.81 -2.59 -6.66
CA ILE A 123 16.26 -2.37 -6.55
C ILE A 123 16.94 -3.73 -6.56
N ASP A 124 17.77 -3.97 -7.57
CA ASP A 124 18.55 -5.20 -7.62
C ASP A 124 19.79 -5.16 -6.71
N ALA A 125 20.50 -6.28 -6.63
CA ALA A 125 21.70 -6.39 -5.79
C ALA A 125 22.84 -5.45 -6.19
N SER A 126 22.80 -4.88 -7.40
CA SER A 126 23.76 -3.87 -7.88
C SER A 126 23.38 -2.45 -7.44
N GLY A 127 22.17 -2.26 -6.92
CA GLY A 127 21.59 -0.95 -6.59
C GLY A 127 20.86 -0.30 -7.76
N ASP A 128 20.70 -0.99 -8.89
CA ASP A 128 19.97 -0.46 -10.04
C ASP A 128 18.46 -0.55 -9.79
N VAL A 129 17.75 0.55 -10.06
CA VAL A 129 16.29 0.60 -9.93
C VAL A 129 15.63 0.23 -11.25
N HIS A 130 14.85 -0.85 -11.23
CA HIS A 130 13.94 -1.24 -12.30
C HIS A 130 12.54 -0.73 -11.98
N MET A 131 11.90 -0.06 -12.94
CA MET A 131 10.56 0.49 -12.77
C MET A 131 9.63 -0.10 -13.82
N GLU A 132 8.50 -0.66 -13.38
CA GLU A 132 7.42 -1.12 -14.25
C GLU A 132 6.12 -0.38 -13.94
N GLN A 133 5.31 -0.08 -14.95
CA GLN A 133 4.07 0.68 -14.81
C GLN A 133 2.89 0.03 -15.51
N GLN A 134 1.76 -0.04 -14.81
CA GLN A 134 0.47 -0.49 -15.33
C GLN A 134 -0.61 0.57 -15.09
N VAL A 135 -1.47 0.77 -16.08
CA VAL A 135 -2.50 1.83 -16.07
C VAL A 135 -3.87 1.22 -16.28
N GLU A 136 -4.81 1.52 -15.38
CA GLU A 136 -6.17 0.99 -15.43
C GLU A 136 -7.23 2.11 -15.28
N PRO A 137 -8.21 2.21 -16.21
CA PRO A 137 -8.28 1.47 -17.47
C PRO A 137 -7.09 1.82 -18.39
N ALA A 138 -6.82 0.94 -19.36
CA ALA A 138 -5.66 1.04 -20.25
C ALA A 138 -5.44 2.45 -20.81
N ALA A 139 -4.17 2.84 -20.95
CA ALA A 139 -3.76 4.14 -21.44
C ALA A 139 -4.49 4.47 -22.77
N GLY A 140 -5.26 5.56 -22.78
CA GLY A 140 -6.09 5.96 -23.93
C GLY A 140 -7.53 6.37 -23.59
N SER A 141 -8.02 6.05 -22.40
CA SER A 141 -9.16 6.77 -21.82
C SER A 141 -8.70 8.19 -21.42
N GLY A 142 -9.58 9.21 -21.57
CA GLY A 142 -9.22 10.60 -21.28
C GLY A 142 -8.67 10.78 -19.86
N ASP A 143 -9.33 10.15 -18.89
CA ASP A 143 -8.99 10.24 -17.47
C ASP A 143 -7.64 9.58 -17.16
N SER A 144 -7.32 8.42 -17.76
CA SER A 144 -6.01 7.76 -17.60
C SER A 144 -4.87 8.60 -18.15
N ALA A 145 -5.05 9.26 -19.29
CA ALA A 145 -4.03 10.09 -19.90
C ALA A 145 -3.80 11.39 -19.12
N GLU A 146 -4.86 11.97 -18.55
CA GLU A 146 -4.78 13.16 -17.70
C GLU A 146 -4.07 12.84 -16.38
N LEU A 147 -4.40 11.73 -15.74
CA LEU A 147 -3.72 11.28 -14.52
C LEU A 147 -2.22 11.06 -14.76
N LEU A 148 -1.84 10.34 -15.83
CA LEU A 148 -0.42 10.15 -16.17
C LEU A 148 0.33 11.46 -16.41
N LYS A 149 -0.31 12.41 -17.09
CA LYS A 149 0.29 13.73 -17.34
C LYS A 149 0.53 14.50 -16.04
N GLU A 150 -0.37 14.38 -15.08
CA GLU A 150 -0.25 15.06 -13.78
C GLU A 150 0.79 14.40 -12.87
N LEU A 151 0.82 13.05 -12.85
CA LEU A 151 1.83 12.29 -12.12
C LEU A 151 3.25 12.57 -12.65
N GLY A 152 3.38 12.81 -13.95
CA GLY A 152 4.64 13.16 -14.58
C GLY A 152 5.64 11.99 -14.60
N ASP A 153 6.91 12.29 -14.41
CA ASP A 153 7.95 11.27 -14.29
C ASP A 153 7.94 10.70 -12.86
N LEU A 154 7.68 9.39 -12.77
CA LEU A 154 7.65 8.65 -11.51
C LEU A 154 8.98 7.94 -11.21
N SER A 155 10.00 8.14 -12.03
CA SER A 155 11.35 7.66 -11.74
C SER A 155 11.85 8.25 -10.40
N PRO A 156 12.56 7.48 -9.56
CA PRO A 156 13.12 7.99 -8.31
C PRO A 156 14.00 9.21 -8.55
N ALA A 157 13.63 10.34 -7.94
CA ALA A 157 14.42 11.57 -8.06
C ALA A 157 15.72 11.51 -7.24
N ILE A 158 15.76 10.65 -6.22
CA ILE A 158 16.96 10.30 -5.44
C ILE A 158 17.29 8.85 -5.75
N SER A 159 18.52 8.58 -6.18
CA SER A 159 18.96 7.22 -6.50
C SER A 159 19.31 6.43 -5.25
N ALA A 160 19.28 5.10 -5.37
CA ALA A 160 19.76 4.18 -4.33
C ALA A 160 21.22 4.46 -3.94
N GLU A 161 22.08 4.85 -4.90
CA GLU A 161 23.47 5.24 -4.63
C GLU A 161 23.56 6.52 -3.77
N GLN A 162 22.71 7.51 -4.05
CA GLN A 162 22.64 8.73 -3.24
C GLN A 162 22.20 8.39 -1.81
N PHE A 163 21.20 7.52 -1.63
CA PHE A 163 20.83 7.06 -0.29
C PHE A 163 21.96 6.25 0.38
N ALA A 164 22.62 5.34 -0.33
CA ALA A 164 23.71 4.55 0.24
C ALA A 164 24.84 5.43 0.81
N THR A 165 25.14 6.54 0.13
CA THR A 165 26.23 7.46 0.49
C THR A 165 25.82 8.61 1.41
N THR A 166 24.53 8.92 1.54
CA THR A 166 24.03 10.01 2.38
C THR A 166 23.88 9.57 3.83
N PRO A 167 24.53 10.26 4.80
CA PRO A 167 24.31 9.99 6.22
C PRO A 167 22.86 10.26 6.64
N GLY A 168 22.28 9.40 7.48
CA GLY A 168 20.91 9.53 7.99
C GLY A 168 20.74 10.58 9.10
N SER A 169 21.32 11.78 8.95
CA SER A 169 21.06 12.90 9.86
C SER A 169 20.04 13.86 9.25
N THR A 170 19.25 14.56 10.07
CA THR A 170 18.27 15.56 9.61
C THR A 170 18.92 16.66 8.76
N GLN A 171 20.16 17.05 9.07
CA GLN A 171 20.90 18.04 8.29
C GLN A 171 21.23 17.54 6.88
N GLU A 172 21.80 16.33 6.76
CA GLU A 172 22.20 15.79 5.46
C GLU A 172 20.98 15.39 4.61
N MET A 173 19.98 14.78 5.22
CA MET A 173 18.73 14.44 4.53
C MET A 173 17.99 15.71 4.08
N GLY A 174 17.89 16.73 4.94
CA GLY A 174 17.29 18.00 4.57
C GLY A 174 18.01 18.70 3.42
N ARG A 175 19.35 18.62 3.39
CA ARG A 175 20.17 19.14 2.28
C ARG A 175 19.90 18.38 0.98
N LEU A 176 19.97 17.05 1.00
CA LEU A 176 19.70 16.20 -0.16
C LEU A 176 18.30 16.48 -0.74
N ILE A 177 17.28 16.51 0.12
CA ILE A 177 15.88 16.74 -0.30
C ILE A 177 15.72 18.14 -0.90
N THR A 178 16.32 19.16 -0.28
CA THR A 178 16.28 20.54 -0.81
C THR A 178 17.01 20.66 -2.16
N GLU A 179 18.16 19.99 -2.32
CA GLU A 179 18.90 19.97 -3.58
C GLU A 179 18.11 19.27 -4.69
N THR A 180 17.38 18.20 -4.38
CA THR A 180 16.59 17.43 -5.34
C THR A 180 15.27 18.12 -5.70
N TYR A 181 14.51 18.59 -4.72
CA TYR A 181 13.14 19.09 -4.92
C TYR A 181 13.02 20.62 -4.89
N GLY A 182 14.08 21.33 -4.46
CA GLY A 182 14.09 22.79 -4.32
C GLY A 182 13.61 23.30 -2.96
N ASP A 183 13.05 22.42 -2.11
CA ASP A 183 12.58 22.71 -0.77
C ASP A 183 12.60 21.47 0.13
N ALA A 184 12.34 21.67 1.43
CA ALA A 184 12.11 20.60 2.41
C ALA A 184 10.69 20.66 2.98
N SER A 185 9.70 20.93 2.12
CA SER A 185 8.27 20.93 2.48
C SER A 185 7.79 19.52 2.87
N ALA A 186 6.64 19.43 3.53
CA ALA A 186 6.02 18.15 3.85
C ALA A 186 5.82 17.27 2.60
N ARG A 187 5.50 17.88 1.44
CA ARG A 187 5.37 17.16 0.16
C ARG A 187 6.70 16.56 -0.29
N SER A 188 7.81 17.30 -0.21
CA SER A 188 9.13 16.81 -0.59
C SER A 188 9.63 15.71 0.36
N LEU A 189 9.36 15.86 1.66
CA LEU A 189 9.67 14.84 2.67
C LEU A 189 8.88 13.54 2.42
N LEU A 190 7.56 13.63 2.21
CA LEU A 190 6.71 12.47 1.94
C LEU A 190 7.05 11.80 0.60
N LYS A 191 7.33 12.57 -0.46
CA LYS A 191 7.83 12.01 -1.74
C LYS A 191 9.11 11.21 -1.54
N THR A 192 9.98 11.66 -0.64
CA THR A 192 11.22 10.95 -0.32
C THR A 192 10.95 9.64 0.43
N LEU A 193 9.98 9.61 1.36
CA LEU A 193 9.53 8.37 2.03
C LEU A 193 8.90 7.36 1.07
N LEU A 194 8.38 7.81 -0.08
CA LEU A 194 7.88 6.92 -1.15
C LEU A 194 8.99 6.45 -2.12
N THR A 195 10.24 6.87 -1.91
CA THR A 195 11.35 6.53 -2.78
C THR A 195 12.02 5.24 -2.30
N PRO A 196 12.21 4.23 -3.16
CA PRO A 196 12.86 2.98 -2.76
C PRO A 196 14.34 3.22 -2.41
N GLY A 197 14.91 2.33 -1.60
CA GLY A 197 16.33 2.31 -1.23
C GLY A 197 16.67 3.16 -0.01
N ILE A 198 15.66 3.70 0.66
CA ILE A 198 15.84 4.42 1.92
C ILE A 198 16.09 3.44 3.07
N ARG A 199 16.98 3.82 3.98
CA ARG A 199 17.31 3.04 5.19
C ARG A 199 16.53 3.54 6.40
N GLY A 200 16.36 2.69 7.42
CA GLY A 200 15.60 3.05 8.62
C GLY A 200 16.13 4.32 9.31
N ILE A 201 17.45 4.51 9.34
CA ILE A 201 18.07 5.73 9.90
C ILE A 201 17.76 6.99 9.08
N GLN A 202 17.54 6.85 7.78
CA GLN A 202 17.20 7.96 6.89
C GLN A 202 15.70 8.26 6.96
N GLU A 203 14.84 7.24 7.00
CA GLU A 203 13.41 7.40 7.25
C GLU A 203 13.17 8.13 8.57
N LYS A 204 13.91 7.75 9.63
CA LYS A 204 13.90 8.48 10.91
C LYS A 204 14.20 9.96 10.76
N ALA A 205 15.28 10.30 10.07
CA ALA A 205 15.65 11.70 9.85
C ALA A 205 14.56 12.46 9.07
N ILE A 206 13.88 11.82 8.11
CA ILE A 206 12.78 12.45 7.37
C ILE A 206 11.56 12.65 8.27
N TYR A 207 11.19 11.68 9.10
CA TYR A 207 10.10 11.85 10.07
C TYR A 207 10.41 12.91 11.13
N GLU A 208 11.65 13.01 11.59
CA GLU A 208 12.09 14.08 12.49
C GLU A 208 11.96 15.47 11.83
N LEU A 209 12.33 15.58 10.54
CA LEU A 209 12.09 16.79 9.75
C LEU A 209 10.60 17.09 9.60
N LEU A 210 9.77 16.09 9.29
CA LEU A 210 8.33 16.23 9.12
C LEU A 210 7.64 16.66 10.42
N ALA A 211 8.06 16.09 11.55
CA ALA A 211 7.61 16.43 12.90
C ALA A 211 8.03 17.85 13.34
N SER A 212 9.07 18.40 12.72
CA SER A 212 9.52 19.77 12.98
C SER A 212 8.73 20.83 12.21
N LEU A 213 7.95 20.42 11.20
CA LEU A 213 7.09 21.32 10.44
C LEU A 213 5.81 21.62 11.23
N ASP A 214 5.35 22.87 11.12
CA ASP A 214 4.02 23.27 11.56
C ASP A 214 2.93 22.64 10.68
N GLY A 215 1.68 22.69 11.13
CA GLY A 215 0.51 22.27 10.36
C GLY A 215 0.23 20.76 10.34
N ASN A 216 0.91 19.96 11.16
CA ASN A 216 0.54 18.56 11.38
C ASN A 216 -0.56 18.47 12.46
N ASP A 217 -1.69 17.87 12.12
CA ASP A 217 -2.74 17.53 13.09
C ASP A 217 -3.08 16.03 13.03
N LEU A 218 -3.19 15.40 14.21
CA LEU A 218 -3.55 14.00 14.32
C LEU A 218 -5.07 13.84 14.18
N ALA A 219 -5.50 13.19 13.11
CA ALA A 219 -6.92 12.98 12.81
C ALA A 219 -7.45 11.69 13.44
N GLN A 220 -6.65 10.61 13.41
CA GLN A 220 -7.05 9.32 13.96
C GLN A 220 -5.84 8.54 14.46
N LYS A 221 -6.05 7.81 15.55
CA LYS A 221 -5.14 6.80 16.09
C LYS A 221 -5.92 5.52 16.30
N ASN A 222 -6.02 4.68 15.27
CA ASN A 222 -6.74 3.41 15.33
C ASN A 222 -5.74 2.26 15.41
N GLY A 223 -5.23 1.97 16.62
CA GLY A 223 -4.43 0.80 16.97
C GLY A 223 -3.09 0.65 16.23
N GLU A 224 -3.15 0.52 14.92
CA GLU A 224 -2.08 0.25 13.98
C GLU A 224 -1.88 1.39 12.96
N ILE A 225 -2.91 2.16 12.62
CA ILE A 225 -2.81 3.25 11.63
C ILE A 225 -2.90 4.62 12.31
N LEU A 226 -1.94 5.48 11.96
CA LEU A 226 -1.84 6.88 12.38
C LEU A 226 -2.14 7.78 11.19
N SER A 227 -3.22 8.56 11.29
CA SER A 227 -3.65 9.48 10.22
C SER A 227 -3.30 10.92 10.57
N ILE A 228 -2.45 11.56 9.76
CA ILE A 228 -2.07 12.96 9.90
C ILE A 228 -2.74 13.77 8.79
N ILE A 229 -3.32 14.91 9.15
CA ILE A 229 -3.89 15.88 8.22
C ILE A 229 -3.05 17.16 8.28
N ARG A 230 -2.82 17.75 7.12
CA ARG A 230 -2.15 19.04 6.93
C ARG A 230 -3.05 19.92 6.06
N GLU A 231 -3.97 20.64 6.70
CA GLU A 231 -4.98 21.45 6.00
C GLU A 231 -4.35 22.53 5.11
N GLU A 232 -3.30 23.20 5.60
CA GLU A 232 -2.59 24.25 4.85
C GLU A 232 -1.93 23.75 3.57
N ASP A 233 -1.57 22.46 3.54
CA ASP A 233 -0.92 21.82 2.39
C ASP A 233 -1.89 21.06 1.49
N GLU A 234 -3.19 21.03 1.83
CA GLU A 234 -4.22 20.20 1.18
C GLU A 234 -3.76 18.73 1.07
N LEU A 235 -3.26 18.20 2.19
CA LEU A 235 -2.54 16.93 2.24
C LEU A 235 -2.97 16.13 3.47
N SER A 236 -3.08 14.82 3.34
CA SER A 236 -3.12 13.91 4.48
C SER A 236 -2.31 12.66 4.19
N PHE A 237 -1.90 11.96 5.23
CA PHE A 237 -1.12 10.74 5.10
C PHE A 237 -1.31 9.81 6.28
N ASP A 238 -1.13 8.52 6.02
CA ASP A 238 -1.28 7.45 6.97
C ASP A 238 0.01 6.68 7.14
N ILE A 239 0.36 6.43 8.39
CA ILE A 239 1.54 5.68 8.79
C ILE A 239 1.11 4.43 9.55
N LEU A 240 1.78 3.33 9.26
CA LEU A 240 1.69 2.09 10.03
C LEU A 240 2.55 2.24 11.29
N ALA A 241 1.91 2.34 12.46
CA ALA A 241 2.55 2.72 13.73
C ALA A 241 3.68 1.78 14.16
N THR A 242 3.60 0.50 13.80
CA THR A 242 4.56 -0.54 14.21
C THR A 242 5.86 -0.50 13.40
N THR A 243 5.78 -0.12 12.13
CA THR A 243 6.94 -0.08 11.22
C THR A 243 7.42 1.32 10.92
N GLY A 244 6.59 2.34 11.16
CA GLY A 244 6.85 3.71 10.70
C GLY A 244 6.62 3.88 9.20
N GLN A 245 6.02 2.92 8.51
CA GLN A 245 5.88 2.95 7.06
C GLN A 245 4.76 3.89 6.60
N LEU A 246 5.05 4.69 5.57
CA LEU A 246 4.06 5.51 4.88
C LEU A 246 3.22 4.63 3.94
N ILE A 247 1.95 4.39 4.27
CA ILE A 247 1.09 3.44 3.54
C ILE A 247 0.08 4.15 2.62
N ARG A 248 -0.25 5.41 2.91
CA ARG A 248 -1.17 6.19 2.09
C ARG A 248 -0.88 7.68 2.21
N THR A 249 -1.04 8.40 1.11
CA THR A 249 -1.10 9.85 1.08
C THR A 249 -2.25 10.29 0.18
N TYR A 250 -2.90 11.39 0.52
CA TYR A 250 -3.91 12.03 -0.30
C TYR A 250 -3.48 13.47 -0.59
N GLY A 251 -3.57 13.87 -1.86
CA GLY A 251 -3.20 15.22 -2.29
C GLY A 251 -1.71 15.37 -2.61
N LEU A 252 -0.84 14.38 -2.31
CA LEU A 252 0.61 14.48 -2.45
C LEU A 252 1.06 14.71 -3.90
N MET A 253 0.51 13.93 -4.82
CA MET A 253 0.89 13.90 -6.24
C MET A 253 0.02 14.82 -7.11
N GLY A 254 -1.04 15.39 -6.55
CA GLY A 254 -2.02 16.20 -7.26
C GLY A 254 -3.34 16.22 -6.51
N VAL A 255 -4.23 17.11 -6.92
CA VAL A 255 -5.55 17.26 -6.29
C VAL A 255 -6.36 15.99 -6.51
N ASP A 256 -7.06 15.51 -5.49
CA ASP A 256 -7.86 14.27 -5.56
C ASP A 256 -7.08 13.01 -5.97
N ILE A 257 -5.74 13.01 -5.81
CA ILE A 257 -4.92 11.81 -6.01
C ILE A 257 -4.64 11.16 -4.67
N THR A 258 -5.00 9.88 -4.56
CA THR A 258 -4.56 9.02 -3.46
C THR A 258 -3.39 8.17 -3.93
N THR A 259 -2.24 8.31 -3.28
CA THR A 259 -1.09 7.43 -3.46
C THR A 259 -1.07 6.45 -2.31
N SER A 260 -1.14 5.16 -2.62
CA SER A 260 -1.00 4.07 -1.66
C SER A 260 0.29 3.31 -1.92
N VAL A 261 0.93 2.85 -0.86
CA VAL A 261 2.07 1.94 -0.95
C VAL A 261 1.60 0.58 -0.48
N GLU A 262 1.52 -0.33 -1.43
CA GLU A 262 1.51 -1.75 -1.15
C GLU A 262 2.97 -2.11 -0.87
N THR A 263 3.20 -2.61 0.32
CA THR A 263 4.53 -3.00 0.74
C THR A 263 4.95 -4.19 -0.11
N ALA A 264 6.23 -4.38 -0.39
CA ALA A 264 6.65 -5.68 -0.87
C ALA A 264 6.62 -6.66 0.27
N THR A 265 6.30 -7.91 -0.02
CA THR A 265 6.98 -8.97 0.69
C THR A 265 7.18 -10.17 -0.22
N ILE A 266 8.34 -10.79 -0.02
CA ILE A 266 8.70 -12.13 -0.45
C ILE A 266 7.94 -13.06 0.49
N LEU A 267 7.00 -13.85 -0.03
CA LEU A 267 6.28 -14.81 0.78
C LEU A 267 6.97 -16.17 0.68
N ASP A 268 7.67 -16.52 1.76
CA ASP A 268 8.46 -17.74 1.94
C ASP A 268 9.77 -17.75 1.11
N CYS A 269 10.32 -18.91 0.74
CA CYS A 269 11.47 -19.02 -0.18
C CYS A 269 11.22 -18.44 -1.59
N ASN A 270 10.03 -17.92 -1.86
CA ASN A 270 9.61 -17.39 -3.14
C ASN A 270 9.51 -15.87 -3.08
N ALA A 271 10.34 -15.20 -3.88
CA ALA A 271 10.15 -13.78 -4.15
C ALA A 271 8.98 -13.61 -5.11
N VAL A 272 7.80 -13.28 -4.57
CA VAL A 272 6.64 -12.89 -5.39
C VAL A 272 6.76 -11.39 -5.67
N THR A 273 7.41 -11.06 -6.78
CA THR A 273 7.60 -9.67 -7.24
C THR A 273 7.21 -9.59 -8.71
N GLY A 274 6.73 -8.45 -9.17
CA GLY A 274 6.45 -8.20 -10.59
C GLY A 274 4.98 -7.89 -10.84
N LEU A 275 4.69 -6.83 -11.60
CA LEU A 275 3.36 -6.60 -12.19
C LEU A 275 2.98 -7.70 -13.20
N ALA A 276 3.98 -8.36 -13.79
CA ALA A 276 3.81 -9.52 -14.67
C ALA A 276 3.77 -10.87 -13.93
N GLY A 277 4.01 -10.87 -12.61
CA GLY A 277 4.22 -12.07 -11.81
C GLY A 277 5.60 -12.71 -11.99
N PRO A 278 5.97 -13.66 -11.12
CA PRO A 278 7.28 -14.28 -11.13
C PRO A 278 7.42 -15.26 -12.32
N ASP A 279 8.59 -15.26 -12.97
CA ASP A 279 8.93 -16.21 -14.05
C ASP A 279 9.22 -17.63 -13.51
N GLN A 280 9.64 -17.73 -12.24
CA GLN A 280 9.94 -18.99 -11.56
C GLN A 280 9.39 -18.96 -10.13
N ILE A 281 8.81 -20.08 -9.69
CA ILE A 281 8.40 -20.30 -8.31
C ILE A 281 8.98 -21.63 -7.84
N SER A 282 9.70 -21.61 -6.72
CA SER A 282 10.13 -22.81 -6.03
C SER A 282 8.97 -23.45 -5.28
N LEU A 283 8.82 -24.77 -5.40
CA LEU A 283 7.78 -25.54 -4.71
C LEU A 283 8.31 -26.17 -3.41
N GLY A 284 9.61 -25.98 -3.11
CA GLY A 284 10.26 -26.45 -1.89
C GLY A 284 11.39 -25.53 -1.45
N CYS A 285 11.33 -25.06 -0.19
CA CYS A 285 12.19 -24.00 0.32
C CYS A 285 13.62 -24.38 0.72
N ALA A 286 13.97 -25.67 0.76
CA ALA A 286 15.24 -26.13 1.32
C ALA A 286 16.35 -26.36 0.28
N ASP A 287 16.01 -26.84 -0.92
CA ASP A 287 17.01 -27.35 -1.86
C ASP A 287 16.74 -27.01 -3.35
N ASN A 288 15.64 -26.31 -3.66
CA ASN A 288 15.22 -25.95 -5.02
C ASN A 288 15.24 -27.13 -6.02
N ASN A 289 15.07 -28.36 -5.54
CA ASN A 289 15.02 -29.54 -6.40
C ASN A 289 13.65 -29.73 -7.08
N HIS A 290 12.66 -28.91 -6.74
CA HIS A 290 11.35 -28.89 -7.38
C HIS A 290 10.84 -27.46 -7.50
N TYR A 291 10.61 -27.04 -8.74
CA TYR A 291 10.14 -25.69 -9.06
C TYR A 291 9.32 -25.68 -10.34
N VAL A 292 8.64 -24.56 -10.60
CA VAL A 292 8.04 -24.24 -11.89
C VAL A 292 8.74 -23.04 -12.48
N ASP A 293 9.08 -23.10 -13.77
CA ASP A 293 9.79 -22.05 -14.50
C ASP A 293 9.09 -21.67 -15.81
N ARG A 294 9.60 -20.61 -16.45
CA ARG A 294 9.08 -20.06 -17.70
C ARG A 294 7.59 -19.72 -17.60
N LEU A 295 7.20 -19.18 -16.44
CA LEU A 295 5.82 -18.86 -16.15
C LEU A 295 5.40 -17.60 -16.91
N THR A 296 4.36 -17.74 -17.73
CA THR A 296 3.71 -16.61 -18.39
C THR A 296 2.31 -16.44 -17.80
N TRP A 297 2.13 -15.41 -16.97
CA TRP A 297 0.88 -15.15 -16.26
C TRP A 297 -0.17 -14.40 -17.08
N GLN A 298 -1.42 -14.66 -16.73
CA GLN A 298 -2.61 -13.94 -17.16
C GLN A 298 -3.39 -13.55 -15.91
N ASN A 299 -3.92 -12.31 -15.89
CA ASN A 299 -4.69 -11.77 -14.78
C ASN A 299 -3.91 -11.73 -13.45
N TRP A 300 -2.59 -11.52 -13.52
CA TRP A 300 -1.77 -11.32 -12.33
C TRP A 300 -2.24 -10.10 -11.53
N GLY A 301 -2.36 -10.24 -10.21
CA GLY A 301 -2.94 -9.24 -9.31
C GLY A 301 -4.47 -9.27 -9.16
N GLY A 302 -5.19 -9.97 -10.05
CA GLY A 302 -6.62 -10.21 -9.92
C GLY A 302 -6.97 -11.19 -8.78
N ASP A 303 -8.24 -11.54 -8.61
CA ASP A 303 -8.65 -12.52 -7.57
C ASP A 303 -8.03 -13.91 -7.77
N GLN A 304 -7.75 -14.25 -9.03
CA GLN A 304 -6.99 -15.42 -9.45
C GLN A 304 -6.12 -15.07 -10.64
N ALA A 305 -4.91 -15.61 -10.68
CA ALA A 305 -3.99 -15.51 -11.81
C ALA A 305 -3.70 -16.89 -12.37
N LYS A 306 -3.49 -17.00 -13.69
CA LYS A 306 -3.22 -18.26 -14.36
C LYS A 306 -1.96 -18.16 -15.21
N ALA A 307 -1.04 -19.11 -15.07
CA ALA A 307 0.17 -19.19 -15.88
C ALA A 307 0.26 -20.50 -16.67
N THR A 308 0.97 -20.45 -17.79
CA THR A 308 1.57 -21.61 -18.44
C THR A 308 3.06 -21.62 -18.17
N GLY A 309 3.66 -22.79 -17.97
CA GLY A 309 5.10 -22.93 -17.78
C GLY A 309 5.55 -24.39 -17.80
N THR A 310 6.66 -24.68 -17.14
CA THR A 310 7.20 -26.05 -17.00
C THR A 310 7.54 -26.34 -15.55
N SER A 311 7.11 -27.49 -15.04
CA SER A 311 7.61 -28.01 -13.77
C SER A 311 8.90 -28.77 -14.01
N VAL A 312 9.89 -28.51 -13.16
CA VAL A 312 11.20 -29.16 -13.14
C VAL A 312 11.38 -29.80 -11.77
N SER A 313 11.65 -31.10 -11.75
CA SER A 313 11.87 -31.85 -10.50
C SER A 313 13.08 -32.78 -10.63
N ASN A 314 14.01 -32.72 -9.69
CA ASN A 314 15.14 -33.62 -9.59
C ASN A 314 14.70 -34.92 -8.91
N SER A 315 14.87 -36.06 -9.57
CA SER A 315 14.47 -37.36 -9.01
C SER A 315 15.36 -37.84 -7.86
N CYS A 316 16.51 -37.19 -7.64
CA CYS A 316 17.43 -37.44 -6.51
C CYS A 316 17.87 -38.91 -6.33
N ASP A 317 17.89 -39.70 -7.41
CA ASP A 317 18.24 -41.11 -7.39
C ASP A 317 19.53 -41.35 -8.20
N PRO A 318 20.61 -41.87 -7.59
CA PRO A 318 20.78 -42.19 -6.16
C PRO A 318 21.09 -40.98 -5.25
N SER A 319 21.43 -39.83 -5.81
CA SER A 319 21.64 -38.58 -5.05
C SER A 319 21.23 -37.33 -5.84
N CYS A 320 20.81 -36.27 -5.15
CA CYS A 320 20.43 -35.01 -5.79
C CYS A 320 21.60 -34.30 -6.51
N ALA A 321 22.86 -34.60 -6.13
CA ALA A 321 24.06 -34.01 -6.73
C ALA A 321 24.27 -34.41 -8.20
N GLU A 322 23.62 -35.48 -8.65
CA GLU A 322 23.73 -35.99 -10.02
C GLU A 322 22.81 -35.25 -11.00
N GLY A 323 21.76 -34.56 -10.53
CA GLY A 323 20.93 -33.67 -11.34
C GLY A 323 20.02 -34.37 -12.37
N ASN A 324 19.32 -35.43 -11.96
CA ASN A 324 18.38 -36.15 -12.83
C ASN A 324 17.03 -35.42 -12.89
N TYR A 325 16.90 -34.41 -13.75
CA TYR A 325 15.70 -33.59 -13.85
C TYR A 325 14.62 -34.21 -14.75
N GLN A 326 13.39 -34.16 -14.28
CA GLN A 326 12.17 -34.47 -15.01
C GLN A 326 11.42 -33.17 -15.28
N GLU A 327 10.99 -32.98 -16.53
CA GLU A 327 10.27 -31.79 -16.96
C GLU A 327 8.88 -32.14 -17.48
N TYR A 328 7.88 -31.35 -17.07
CA TYR A 328 6.50 -31.49 -17.53
C TYR A 328 5.91 -30.11 -17.81
N PRO A 329 5.25 -29.90 -18.97
CA PRO A 329 4.48 -28.68 -19.18
C PRO A 329 3.36 -28.58 -18.13
N VAL A 330 3.14 -27.39 -17.58
CA VAL A 330 2.15 -27.17 -16.53
C VAL A 330 1.24 -25.98 -16.85
N VAL A 331 0.05 -26.05 -16.28
CA VAL A 331 -0.81 -24.89 -16.05
C VAL A 331 -0.84 -24.64 -14.55
N VAL A 332 -0.49 -23.41 -14.14
CA VAL A 332 -0.46 -22.99 -12.73
C VAL A 332 -1.61 -22.02 -12.50
N THR A 333 -2.34 -22.18 -11.40
CA THR A 333 -3.38 -21.24 -10.96
C THR A 333 -3.03 -20.72 -9.56
N ALA A 334 -2.79 -19.42 -9.45
CA ALA A 334 -2.61 -18.73 -8.18
C ALA A 334 -3.96 -18.15 -7.73
N ARG A 335 -4.35 -18.43 -6.48
CA ARG A 335 -5.64 -18.01 -5.93
C ARG A 335 -5.56 -17.80 -4.42
N GLU A 336 -6.69 -17.36 -3.86
CA GLU A 336 -6.85 -17.13 -2.43
C GLU A 336 -5.89 -16.05 -1.93
N LYS A 337 -6.14 -14.82 -2.37
CA LYS A 337 -5.39 -13.66 -1.88
C LYS A 337 -5.66 -13.48 -0.40
N LYS A 338 -4.59 -13.35 0.38
CA LYS A 338 -4.63 -12.92 1.76
C LYS A 338 -3.67 -11.76 1.91
N THR A 339 -4.06 -10.80 2.74
CA THR A 339 -3.16 -9.75 3.18
C THR A 339 -2.20 -10.35 4.19
N CYS A 340 -0.94 -10.55 3.78
CA CYS A 340 0.13 -11.00 4.67
C CYS A 340 0.91 -9.78 5.19
N GLY A 341 1.87 -10.03 6.09
CA GLY A 341 2.69 -9.00 6.76
C GLY A 341 3.07 -7.85 5.83
N TYR A 342 3.04 -6.63 6.36
CA TYR A 342 3.19 -5.39 5.60
C TYR A 342 2.04 -5.13 4.60
N GLN A 343 0.79 -5.48 4.88
CA GLN A 343 -0.37 -5.11 4.02
C GLN A 343 -0.27 -5.56 2.54
N VAL A 344 0.38 -6.69 2.28
CA VAL A 344 0.58 -7.19 0.91
C VAL A 344 -0.42 -8.27 0.60
N ASP A 345 -1.21 -8.10 -0.46
CA ASP A 345 -2.07 -9.16 -0.96
C ASP A 345 -1.26 -10.17 -1.77
N VAL A 346 -1.18 -11.39 -1.25
CA VAL A 346 -0.45 -12.48 -1.88
C VAL A 346 -1.36 -13.68 -2.07
N TYR A 347 -1.19 -14.37 -3.19
CA TYR A 347 -1.87 -15.65 -3.41
C TYR A 347 -1.31 -16.69 -2.46
N THR A 348 -2.18 -17.31 -1.66
CA THR A 348 -1.75 -18.29 -0.67
C THR A 348 -1.82 -19.73 -1.14
N ILE A 349 -2.34 -19.97 -2.35
CA ILE A 349 -2.42 -21.30 -2.96
C ILE A 349 -2.01 -21.26 -4.43
N LEU A 350 -1.16 -22.21 -4.82
CA LEU A 350 -0.89 -22.59 -6.20
C LEU A 350 -1.45 -23.97 -6.51
N ASP A 351 -2.36 -24.06 -7.48
CA ASP A 351 -2.74 -25.33 -8.09
C ASP A 351 -1.88 -25.57 -9.34
N ILE A 352 -1.26 -26.76 -9.44
CA ILE A 352 -0.37 -27.14 -10.54
C ILE A 352 -0.99 -28.32 -11.28
N GLU A 353 -1.30 -28.10 -12.57
CA GLU A 353 -1.84 -29.10 -13.47
C GLU A 353 -0.80 -29.54 -14.50
N TYR A 354 -0.22 -30.71 -14.25
CA TYR A 354 0.74 -31.35 -15.13
C TYR A 354 0.11 -31.85 -16.43
N GLN A 355 0.80 -31.62 -17.54
CA GLN A 355 0.35 -31.99 -18.88
C GLN A 355 1.26 -33.06 -19.49
N GLY A 356 0.69 -33.90 -20.36
CA GLY A 356 1.43 -34.88 -21.14
C GLY A 356 1.30 -36.32 -20.64
N LYS A 357 2.00 -37.22 -21.33
CA LYS A 357 1.93 -38.67 -21.07
C LYS A 357 2.83 -39.01 -19.88
N ASN A 358 2.31 -39.79 -18.92
CA ASN A 358 2.96 -40.10 -17.63
C ASN A 358 3.21 -38.86 -16.76
N ALA A 359 2.42 -37.80 -16.94
CA ALA A 359 2.41 -36.66 -16.05
C ALA A 359 1.99 -37.08 -14.63
N PRO A 360 2.55 -36.45 -13.58
CA PRO A 360 2.06 -36.58 -12.22
C PRO A 360 0.58 -36.20 -12.09
N ALA A 361 -0.02 -36.55 -10.95
CA ALA A 361 -1.32 -36.02 -10.59
C ALA A 361 -1.20 -34.50 -10.32
N LYS A 362 -2.31 -33.77 -10.50
CA LYS A 362 -2.37 -32.37 -10.06
C LYS A 362 -2.05 -32.27 -8.58
N GLU A 363 -1.43 -31.18 -8.18
CA GLU A 363 -1.14 -30.87 -6.78
C GLU A 363 -1.52 -29.43 -6.45
N SER A 364 -1.68 -29.17 -5.16
CA SER A 364 -1.91 -27.85 -4.62
C SER A 364 -0.85 -27.58 -3.57
N VAL A 365 -0.15 -26.46 -3.72
CA VAL A 365 0.90 -26.01 -2.81
C VAL A 365 0.37 -24.78 -2.07
N GLU A 366 0.41 -24.84 -0.74
CA GLU A 366 0.19 -23.67 0.10
C GLU A 366 1.47 -22.85 0.12
N ILE A 367 1.35 -21.59 -0.28
CA ILE A 367 2.42 -20.60 -0.18
C ILE A 367 1.94 -19.64 0.90
N GLY A 368 2.15 -20.02 2.15
CA GLY A 368 1.51 -19.37 3.29
C GLY A 368 2.14 -18.03 3.65
N CYS A 369 1.38 -17.21 4.39
CA CYS A 369 1.94 -16.02 5.03
C CYS A 369 2.98 -16.48 6.05
N PHE A 370 4.20 -15.95 6.00
CA PHE A 370 5.15 -16.16 7.08
C PHE A 370 4.54 -15.65 8.40
N ASP A 371 4.34 -16.55 9.36
CA ASP A 371 3.87 -16.21 10.69
C ASP A 371 5.08 -15.92 11.59
N GLU A 372 5.36 -14.64 11.82
CA GLU A 372 6.46 -14.17 12.68
C GLU A 372 6.37 -14.70 14.12
N THR A 373 5.18 -15.11 14.58
CA THR A 373 5.00 -15.63 15.94
C THR A 373 5.32 -17.11 16.08
N THR A 374 5.20 -17.88 14.99
CA THR A 374 5.43 -19.33 14.99
C THR A 374 6.67 -19.75 14.20
N GLY A 375 7.23 -18.86 13.37
CA GLY A 375 8.38 -19.13 12.51
C GLY A 375 8.12 -20.22 11.46
N ALA A 376 6.85 -20.44 11.13
CA ALA A 376 6.41 -21.43 10.15
C ALA A 376 5.77 -20.74 8.94
N PRO A 377 5.88 -21.35 7.73
CA PRO A 377 5.10 -20.94 6.57
C PRO A 377 3.60 -21.23 6.74
#